data_AF-A0A6I8LVM4-F1
#
_entry.id   AF-A0A6I8LVM4-F1
#
_cell.length_a   1.000
_cell.length_b   1.000
_cell.length_c   1.000
_cell.angle_alpha   90.00
_cell.angle_beta   90.00
_cell.angle_gamma   90.00
#
_symmetry.space_group_name_H-M   'P 1'
#
loop_
_entity.id
_entity.type
_entity.pdbx_description
1 polymer ?
#
loop_
_entity_poly.entity_id
_entity_poly.type
_entity_poly.pdbx_seq_one_letter_code
_entity_poly.pdbx_strand_id
1 'polypeptide(L)'
;MRPVTDSHDDRPDRARKVSRFVDRLRAADQRPGLVRSARAVRRLIPGDRDLGDALSTTAGHPSDRVARLLAEAKAEQPSAMRELGLAAVQVWQAVAQGRDGDTGETTIVFTDLVGFSSWALDVGDARALELLRAVSTASEATIARHRGRVVKGLGDGLMAVFGDPAAAVEAAYETCGAVSAIDLGGYRPRLRAGLHTGHPRKVGRDYFGVDVNIAARVADAAAGGEVLVTGDVLAKVDTARFTVRRRRKFRAKGAPGDLEVFAVVPRYDAP
;
A
#
# COMPACT_ATOMS: atom_id res chain seq x y z
N MET A 1 34.06 33.93 31.18
CA MET A 1 33.03 34.72 30.48
C MET A 1 32.78 34.06 29.13
N ARG A 2 31.55 33.58 28.88
CA ARG A 2 31.03 33.09 27.58
C ARG A 2 30.68 34.30 26.68
N PRO A 3 30.61 34.19 25.34
CA PRO A 3 29.52 33.45 24.69
C PRO A 3 29.86 32.58 23.46
N VAL A 4 28.89 31.69 23.20
CA VAL A 4 28.57 30.81 22.06
C VAL A 4 27.69 31.64 21.09
N THR A 5 27.81 31.63 19.76
CA THR A 5 27.20 30.79 18.69
C THR A 5 27.61 31.49 17.36
N ASP A 6 27.71 30.89 16.17
CA ASP A 6 26.58 30.34 15.42
C ASP A 6 27.00 29.49 14.22
N SER A 7 26.27 28.39 14.05
CA SER A 7 26.30 27.43 12.97
C SER A 7 25.64 27.97 11.70
N HIS A 8 26.31 27.91 10.56
CA HIS A 8 25.66 28.09 9.25
C HIS A 8 25.01 26.77 8.80
N ASP A 9 23.68 26.76 8.81
CA ASP A 9 22.76 25.73 8.35
C ASP A 9 22.66 25.74 6.81
N ASP A 10 23.14 24.67 6.17
CA ASP A 10 23.22 24.53 4.72
C ASP A 10 21.98 23.80 4.16
N ARG A 11 20.79 24.42 4.33
CA ARG A 11 19.52 23.90 3.81
C ARG A 11 18.69 24.96 3.07
N PRO A 12 18.83 25.08 1.73
CA PRO A 12 17.71 25.60 0.93
C PRO A 12 17.32 24.79 -0.32
N ASP A 13 18.01 23.70 -0.67
CA ASP A 13 17.88 23.14 -2.03
C ASP A 13 16.76 22.08 -2.22
N ARG A 14 16.28 21.44 -1.13
CA ARG A 14 15.16 20.48 -1.19
C ARG A 14 13.78 21.15 -1.30
N ALA A 15 13.57 22.28 -0.61
CA ALA A 15 12.27 22.96 -0.57
C ALA A 15 11.83 23.51 -1.94
N ARG A 16 12.78 23.97 -2.76
CA ARG A 16 12.51 24.56 -4.09
C ARG A 16 12.11 23.51 -5.13
N LYS A 17 12.61 22.28 -5.03
CA LYS A 17 12.24 21.18 -5.94
C LYS A 17 10.81 20.67 -5.65
N VAL A 18 10.41 20.66 -4.39
CA VAL A 18 9.06 20.25 -3.96
C VAL A 18 8.00 21.24 -4.44
N SER A 19 8.24 22.56 -4.31
CA SER A 19 7.29 23.59 -4.79
C SER A 19 7.03 23.50 -6.29
N ARG A 20 8.07 23.36 -7.11
CA ARG A 20 7.92 23.25 -8.57
C ARG A 20 7.17 21.99 -9.02
N PHE A 21 7.22 20.94 -8.21
CA PHE A 21 6.48 19.71 -8.47
C PHE A 21 4.99 19.88 -8.12
N VAL A 22 4.70 20.56 -6.99
CA VAL A 22 3.33 20.90 -6.56
C VAL A 22 2.65 21.85 -7.56
N ASP A 23 3.37 22.83 -8.09
CA ASP A 23 2.82 23.80 -9.06
C ASP A 23 2.49 23.14 -10.41
N ARG A 24 3.27 22.13 -10.83
CA ARG A 24 2.98 21.33 -12.03
C ARG A 24 1.75 20.43 -11.87
N LEU A 25 1.45 19.96 -10.66
CA LEU A 25 0.25 19.20 -10.38
C LEU A 25 -1.01 20.09 -10.38
N ARG A 26 -0.90 21.34 -9.90
CA ARG A 26 -2.00 22.32 -9.98
C ARG A 26 -2.32 22.77 -11.41
N ALA A 27 -1.31 22.84 -12.28
CA ALA A 27 -1.51 23.21 -13.68
C ALA A 27 -2.22 22.12 -14.53
N ALA A 28 -2.27 20.87 -14.05
CA ALA A 28 -2.92 19.77 -14.75
C ALA A 28 -4.45 19.68 -14.51
N ASP A 29 -5.01 20.56 -13.66
CA ASP A 29 -6.38 20.45 -13.14
C ASP A 29 -7.43 21.25 -13.94
N GLN A 30 -7.13 21.66 -15.17
CA GLN A 30 -8.08 22.43 -16.03
C GLN A 30 -8.62 21.63 -17.24
N ARG A 31 -8.81 20.32 -17.12
CA ARG A 31 -9.50 19.53 -18.16
C ARG A 31 -10.92 19.14 -17.72
N PRO A 32 -11.99 19.80 -18.24
CA PRO A 32 -13.39 19.57 -17.83
C PRO A 32 -13.99 18.21 -18.25
N GLY A 33 -13.17 17.21 -18.60
CA GLY A 33 -13.61 15.86 -18.96
C GLY A 33 -13.80 14.91 -17.77
N LEU A 34 -13.20 15.20 -16.62
CA LEU A 34 -13.19 14.27 -15.46
C LEU A 34 -14.43 14.36 -14.56
N VAL A 35 -15.24 15.43 -14.71
CA VAL A 35 -16.41 15.69 -13.84
C VAL A 35 -17.64 14.87 -14.24
N ARG A 36 -17.73 14.36 -15.48
CA ARG A 36 -18.85 13.48 -15.91
C ARG A 36 -18.66 12.03 -15.46
N SER A 37 -17.43 11.54 -15.43
CA SER A 37 -17.10 10.16 -15.04
C SER A 37 -17.41 9.89 -13.56
N ALA A 38 -17.22 10.90 -12.71
CA ALA A 38 -17.49 10.80 -11.27
C ALA A 38 -18.98 10.65 -10.91
N ARG A 39 -19.91 11.17 -11.74
CA ARG A 39 -21.36 11.01 -11.53
C ARG A 39 -21.87 9.61 -11.87
N ALA A 40 -21.22 8.90 -12.79
CA ALA A 40 -21.59 7.54 -13.16
C ALA A 40 -21.28 6.54 -12.03
N VAL A 41 -20.14 6.73 -11.36
CA VAL A 41 -19.69 5.85 -10.26
C VAL A 41 -20.59 5.99 -9.01
N ARG A 42 -21.18 7.17 -8.77
CA ARG A 42 -22.12 7.40 -7.65
C ARG A 42 -23.40 6.55 -7.71
N ARG A 43 -23.77 6.01 -8.88
CA ARG A 43 -24.93 5.11 -9.04
C ARG A 43 -24.62 3.64 -8.81
N LEU A 44 -23.34 3.28 -8.69
CA LEU A 44 -22.88 1.89 -8.63
C LEU A 44 -22.36 1.47 -7.25
N ILE A 45 -22.26 2.39 -6.29
CA ILE A 45 -21.72 2.09 -4.96
C ILE A 45 -22.75 2.53 -3.91
N PRO A 46 -23.40 1.58 -3.22
CA PRO A 46 -24.26 1.88 -2.08
C PRO A 46 -23.41 2.43 -0.92
N GLY A 47 -23.85 3.53 -0.31
CA GLY A 47 -23.45 3.90 1.06
C GLY A 47 -24.11 2.94 2.06
N ASP A 48 -23.76 2.88 3.33
CA ASP A 48 -22.90 3.65 4.21
C ASP A 48 -22.64 2.77 5.47
N ARG A 49 -21.79 3.26 6.38
CA ARG A 49 -21.55 2.94 7.81
C ARG A 49 -22.19 1.70 8.45
N ASP A 50 -21.30 0.86 9.00
CA ASP A 50 -21.56 -0.32 9.83
C ASP A 50 -22.42 -1.41 9.16
N LEU A 51 -21.75 -2.52 8.80
CA LEU A 51 -22.33 -3.72 8.18
C LEU A 51 -23.72 -4.06 8.76
N GLY A 52 -24.76 -3.82 7.95
CA GLY A 52 -26.13 -4.24 8.19
C GLY A 52 -26.71 -4.78 6.88
N ASP A 53 -27.17 -6.02 6.94
CA ASP A 53 -27.67 -6.81 5.82
C ASP A 53 -28.68 -6.10 4.92
N ALA A 54 -28.49 -6.28 3.60
CA ALA A 54 -29.56 -6.34 2.60
C ALA A 54 -29.07 -6.99 1.30
N LEU A 55 -28.63 -8.25 1.36
CA LEU A 55 -28.53 -9.10 0.16
C LEU A 55 -29.70 -10.08 0.12
N SER A 56 -30.87 -9.54 -0.19
CA SER A 56 -31.98 -10.29 -0.74
C SER A 56 -32.79 -9.36 -1.64
N THR A 57 -32.57 -9.47 -2.95
CA THR A 57 -33.61 -9.94 -3.89
C THR A 57 -33.15 -9.78 -5.35
N THR A 58 -33.40 -10.87 -6.10
CA THR A 58 -33.61 -10.97 -7.56
C THR A 58 -32.44 -10.84 -8.56
N ALA A 59 -32.11 -12.03 -9.10
CA ALA A 59 -31.56 -12.36 -10.42
C ALA A 59 -30.10 -11.95 -10.76
N GLY A 60 -29.20 -12.91 -10.56
CA GLY A 60 -27.78 -12.89 -10.93
C GLY A 60 -26.89 -13.19 -9.72
N HIS A 61 -26.09 -14.25 -9.76
CA HIS A 61 -25.24 -14.64 -8.64
C HIS A 61 -24.25 -13.51 -8.29
N PRO A 62 -24.12 -13.10 -7.01
CA PRO A 62 -23.24 -11.99 -6.61
C PRO A 62 -21.74 -12.24 -6.85
N SER A 63 -21.33 -13.51 -7.01
CA SER A 63 -19.96 -13.91 -7.37
C SER A 63 -19.53 -13.36 -8.73
N ASP A 64 -20.43 -13.44 -9.71
CA ASP A 64 -20.10 -13.24 -11.14
C ASP A 64 -19.76 -11.78 -11.46
N ARG A 65 -20.08 -10.84 -10.57
CA ARG A 65 -19.81 -9.41 -10.76
C ARG A 65 -18.43 -9.00 -10.26
N VAL A 66 -17.93 -9.65 -9.21
CA VAL A 66 -16.62 -9.33 -8.62
C VAL A 66 -15.50 -9.75 -9.57
N ALA A 67 -15.59 -10.95 -10.14
CA ALA A 67 -14.60 -11.44 -11.10
C ALA A 67 -14.61 -10.68 -12.42
N ARG A 68 -15.80 -10.26 -12.89
CA ARG A 68 -15.92 -9.44 -14.09
C ARG A 68 -15.27 -8.07 -13.93
N LEU A 69 -15.42 -7.45 -12.76
CA LEU A 69 -14.76 -6.18 -12.43
C LEU A 69 -13.24 -6.32 -12.33
N LEU A 70 -12.74 -7.45 -11.82
CA LEU A 70 -11.31 -7.75 -11.77
C LEU A 70 -10.73 -8.10 -13.16
N ALA A 71 -11.53 -8.75 -14.02
CA ALA A 71 -11.13 -9.17 -15.36
C ALA A 71 -11.17 -8.04 -16.41
N GLU A 72 -12.17 -7.15 -16.35
CA GLU A 72 -12.31 -6.01 -17.27
C GLU A 72 -11.21 -4.95 -17.08
N ALA A 73 -10.49 -4.97 -15.96
CA ALA A 73 -9.30 -4.14 -15.73
C ALA A 73 -8.04 -4.60 -16.50
N LYS A 74 -8.12 -5.66 -17.32
CA LYS A 74 -7.03 -6.18 -18.15
C LYS A 74 -7.05 -5.58 -19.57
N ALA A 75 -6.35 -4.47 -19.78
CA ALA A 75 -5.68 -4.22 -21.07
C ALA A 75 -4.53 -3.23 -20.88
N GLU A 76 -3.30 -3.75 -20.92
CA GLU A 76 -2.02 -3.03 -21.07
C GLU A 76 -1.52 -2.22 -19.82
N GLN A 77 -0.37 -2.64 -19.25
CA GLN A 77 0.25 -2.21 -17.96
C GLN A 77 0.45 -0.67 -17.77
N PRO A 78 0.50 -0.11 -16.52
CA PRO A 78 1.44 -0.47 -15.42
C PRO A 78 0.95 -0.34 -13.94
N SER A 79 1.40 -1.20 -12.99
CA SER A 79 0.94 -1.18 -11.58
C SER A 79 1.68 -0.20 -10.64
N ALA A 80 0.89 0.49 -9.81
CA ALA A 80 1.18 1.31 -8.61
C ALA A 80 0.26 0.85 -7.45
N MET A 81 0.11 -0.47 -7.29
CA MET A 81 -1.09 -1.11 -6.72
C MET A 81 -2.38 -0.51 -7.28
N ARG A 82 -2.44 -0.58 -8.61
CA ARG A 82 -3.45 -0.11 -9.58
C ARG A 82 -4.69 0.60 -9.01
N GLU A 83 -4.69 1.91 -8.78
CA GLU A 83 -3.65 2.83 -8.32
C GLU A 83 -4.27 3.49 -7.05
N LEU A 84 -4.16 2.80 -5.90
CA LEU A 84 -4.93 3.00 -4.66
C LEU A 84 -6.42 2.56 -4.72
N GLY A 85 -6.74 1.52 -5.51
CA GLY A 85 -7.93 0.69 -5.37
C GLY A 85 -9.26 1.26 -5.87
N LEU A 86 -10.04 1.94 -5.03
CA LEU A 86 -11.40 2.46 -5.34
C LEU A 86 -11.74 3.77 -4.60
N ALA A 87 -10.78 4.37 -3.89
CA ALA A 87 -11.01 5.48 -2.97
C ALA A 87 -11.01 6.86 -3.63
N ALA A 88 -10.58 7.00 -4.89
CA ALA A 88 -10.52 8.31 -5.54
C ALA A 88 -11.90 9.02 -5.54
N VAL A 89 -13.01 8.30 -5.78
CA VAL A 89 -14.32 8.95 -5.95
C VAL A 89 -14.97 9.39 -4.62
N GLN A 90 -14.73 8.70 -3.52
CA GLN A 90 -15.30 9.07 -2.21
C GLN A 90 -14.44 10.12 -1.46
N VAL A 91 -13.12 10.12 -1.69
CA VAL A 91 -12.17 10.91 -0.88
C VAL A 91 -12.08 12.37 -1.30
N TRP A 92 -12.23 12.71 -2.59
CA TRP A 92 -12.15 14.11 -3.03
C TRP A 92 -13.19 15.02 -2.34
N GLN A 93 -14.31 14.47 -1.88
CA GLN A 93 -15.33 15.24 -1.13
C GLN A 93 -14.98 15.43 0.36
N ALA A 94 -14.22 14.53 0.98
CA ALA A 94 -13.80 14.62 2.38
C ALA A 94 -12.56 15.50 2.58
N VAL A 95 -11.66 15.53 1.59
CA VAL A 95 -10.46 16.40 1.56
C VAL A 95 -10.83 17.89 1.57
N ALA A 96 -12.06 18.26 1.21
CA ALA A 96 -12.53 19.64 1.24
C ALA A 96 -13.09 20.10 2.61
N GLN A 97 -13.34 19.19 3.57
CA GLN A 97 -14.07 19.54 4.81
C GLN A 97 -13.50 18.95 6.12
N GLY A 98 -12.41 18.17 6.09
CA GLY A 98 -11.79 17.59 7.29
C GLY A 98 -10.79 18.52 7.98
N ARG A 99 -10.74 18.50 9.33
CA ARG A 99 -9.58 19.02 10.06
C ARG A 99 -8.38 18.13 9.77
N ASP A 100 -7.42 18.66 9.00
CA ASP A 100 -6.14 18.01 8.74
C ASP A 100 -5.42 17.74 10.07
N GLY A 101 -5.14 16.47 10.34
CA GLY A 101 -4.19 16.09 11.39
C GLY A 101 -2.84 15.87 10.74
N ASP A 102 -1.80 16.57 11.20
CA ASP A 102 -0.43 16.20 10.88
C ASP A 102 -0.18 14.81 11.46
N THR A 103 -0.15 13.79 10.61
CA THR A 103 0.25 12.47 11.04
C THR A 103 1.74 12.52 11.19
N GLY A 104 2.20 12.40 12.44
CA GLY A 104 3.60 12.15 12.72
C GLY A 104 4.12 10.98 11.88
N GLU A 105 5.44 10.89 11.81
CA GLU A 105 6.14 9.89 11.01
C GLU A 105 5.55 8.48 11.19
N THR A 106 5.29 7.79 10.07
CA THR A 106 4.72 6.45 10.08
C THR A 106 5.34 5.58 9.01
N THR A 107 5.37 4.27 9.27
CA THR A 107 5.81 3.28 8.29
C THR A 107 4.61 2.68 7.59
N ILE A 108 4.56 2.89 6.28
CA ILE A 108 3.51 2.40 5.40
C ILE A 108 3.97 1.07 4.82
N VAL A 109 3.11 0.06 4.92
CA VAL A 109 3.33 -1.28 4.38
C VAL A 109 2.27 -1.56 3.33
N PHE A 110 2.72 -1.99 2.17
CA PHE A 110 1.86 -2.51 1.13
C PHE A 110 2.22 -3.97 0.87
N THR A 111 1.20 -4.79 0.67
CA THR A 111 1.35 -6.20 0.29
C THR A 111 0.48 -6.53 -0.90
N ASP A 112 0.88 -7.53 -1.67
CA ASP A 112 0.21 -7.95 -2.90
C ASP A 112 0.47 -9.43 -3.18
N LEU A 113 -0.51 -10.15 -3.74
CA LEU A 113 -0.32 -11.55 -4.13
C LEU A 113 0.27 -11.64 -5.54
N VAL A 114 1.36 -12.39 -5.66
CA VAL A 114 1.99 -12.62 -6.95
C VAL A 114 1.16 -13.61 -7.78
N GLY A 115 0.74 -13.18 -8.96
CA GLY A 115 0.07 -14.05 -9.94
C GLY A 115 -1.38 -14.40 -9.61
N PHE A 116 -1.97 -13.78 -8.57
CA PHE A 116 -3.33 -14.09 -8.13
C PHE A 116 -4.37 -13.89 -9.23
N SER A 117 -4.33 -12.79 -9.98
CA SER A 117 -5.33 -12.53 -11.02
C SER A 117 -5.34 -13.58 -12.13
N SER A 118 -4.19 -14.20 -12.43
CA SER A 118 -4.13 -15.29 -13.42
C SER A 118 -4.69 -16.56 -12.81
N TRP A 119 -4.24 -16.93 -11.62
CA TRP A 119 -4.71 -18.12 -10.91
C TRP A 119 -6.22 -18.09 -10.66
N ALA A 120 -6.77 -16.94 -10.26
CA ALA A 120 -8.21 -16.76 -9.99
C ALA A 120 -9.07 -17.02 -11.23
N LEU A 121 -8.58 -16.71 -12.44
CA LEU A 121 -9.29 -17.00 -13.68
C LEU A 121 -9.35 -18.50 -13.97
N ASP A 122 -8.35 -19.26 -13.53
CA ASP A 122 -8.27 -20.70 -13.78
C ASP A 122 -9.14 -21.49 -12.80
N VAL A 123 -9.19 -21.08 -11.53
CA VAL A 123 -9.90 -21.82 -10.46
C VAL A 123 -11.33 -21.35 -10.20
N GLY A 124 -11.69 -20.17 -10.70
CA GLY A 124 -12.99 -19.55 -10.48
C GLY A 124 -13.19 -18.92 -9.10
N ASP A 125 -14.27 -18.16 -8.98
CA ASP A 125 -14.46 -17.16 -7.93
C ASP A 125 -14.59 -17.74 -6.53
N ALA A 126 -15.22 -18.90 -6.39
CA ALA A 126 -15.42 -19.53 -5.08
C ALA A 126 -14.06 -19.86 -4.41
N ARG A 127 -13.13 -20.44 -5.18
CA ARG A 127 -11.78 -20.74 -4.70
C ARG A 127 -10.93 -19.49 -4.55
N ALA A 128 -11.10 -18.51 -5.44
CA ALA A 128 -10.44 -17.22 -5.31
C ALA A 128 -10.82 -16.50 -4.00
N LEU A 129 -12.11 -16.46 -3.66
CA LEU A 129 -12.62 -15.86 -2.43
C LEU A 129 -12.17 -16.64 -1.18
N GLU A 130 -12.13 -17.97 -1.24
CA GLU A 130 -11.60 -18.81 -0.17
C GLU A 130 -10.13 -18.46 0.14
N LEU A 131 -9.31 -18.36 -0.92
CA LEU A 131 -7.91 -17.95 -0.78
C LEU A 131 -7.78 -16.54 -0.19
N LEU A 132 -8.52 -15.57 -0.72
CA LEU A 132 -8.47 -14.18 -0.23
C LEU A 132 -8.84 -14.08 1.24
N ARG A 133 -9.85 -14.84 1.71
CA ARG A 133 -10.22 -14.89 3.13
C ARG A 133 -9.10 -15.47 3.99
N ALA A 134 -8.46 -16.55 3.55
CA ALA A 134 -7.35 -17.16 4.27
C ALA A 134 -6.14 -16.21 4.35
N VAL A 135 -5.83 -15.53 3.24
CA VAL A 135 -4.75 -14.53 3.16
C VAL A 135 -5.04 -13.32 4.04
N SER A 136 -6.26 -12.77 4.00
CA SER A 136 -6.64 -11.63 4.85
C SER A 136 -6.53 -11.98 6.33
N THR A 137 -7.05 -13.16 6.73
CA THR A 137 -6.98 -13.64 8.11
C THR A 137 -5.54 -13.78 8.60
N ALA A 138 -4.66 -14.41 7.80
CA ALA A 138 -3.26 -14.58 8.16
C ALA A 138 -2.52 -13.23 8.26
N SER A 139 -2.83 -12.31 7.34
CA SER A 139 -2.19 -10.99 7.27
C SER A 139 -2.62 -10.10 8.43
N GLU A 140 -3.93 -9.99 8.69
CA GLU A 140 -4.48 -9.19 9.79
C GLU A 140 -3.98 -9.67 11.14
N ALA A 141 -3.94 -10.99 11.38
CA ALA A 141 -3.43 -11.56 12.62
C ALA A 141 -1.95 -11.21 12.85
N THR A 142 -1.13 -11.32 11.81
CA THR A 142 0.31 -11.03 11.90
C THR A 142 0.57 -9.53 12.09
N ILE A 143 -0.13 -8.68 11.33
CA ILE A 143 -0.03 -7.22 11.44
C ILE A 143 -0.44 -6.76 12.84
N ALA A 144 -1.54 -7.28 13.38
CA ALA A 144 -2.02 -6.94 14.72
C ALA A 144 -1.03 -7.37 15.82
N ARG A 145 -0.44 -8.57 15.71
CA ARG A 145 0.59 -9.06 16.66
C ARG A 145 1.79 -8.12 16.77
N HIS A 146 2.15 -7.48 15.66
CA HIS A 146 3.22 -6.49 15.58
C HIS A 146 2.76 -5.04 15.79
N ARG A 147 1.56 -4.86 16.37
CA ARG A 147 0.96 -3.54 16.67
C ARG A 147 0.77 -2.65 15.44
N GLY A 148 0.71 -3.25 14.26
CA GLY A 148 0.33 -2.59 13.03
C GLY A 148 -1.19 -2.43 12.93
N ARG A 149 -1.62 -1.51 12.06
CA ARG A 149 -3.02 -1.30 11.77
C ARG A 149 -3.27 -1.45 10.28
N VAL A 150 -4.14 -2.37 9.90
CA VAL A 150 -4.66 -2.45 8.54
C VAL A 150 -5.52 -1.21 8.27
N VAL A 151 -5.18 -0.50 7.19
CA VAL A 151 -5.88 0.69 6.71
C VAL A 151 -7.03 0.27 5.80
N LYS A 152 -6.72 -0.56 4.79
CA LYS A 152 -7.67 -1.04 3.79
C LYS A 152 -7.12 -2.26 3.03
N GLY A 153 -8.03 -3.08 2.52
CA GLY A 153 -7.74 -4.08 1.49
C GLY A 153 -7.70 -3.44 0.09
N LEU A 154 -6.94 -4.04 -0.82
CA LEU A 154 -6.68 -3.55 -2.19
C LEU A 154 -7.04 -4.60 -3.25
N GLY A 155 -7.90 -5.55 -2.90
CA GLY A 155 -8.22 -6.74 -3.70
C GLY A 155 -7.47 -7.94 -3.14
N ASP A 156 -6.33 -8.26 -3.75
CA ASP A 156 -5.43 -9.36 -3.41
C ASP A 156 -4.24 -8.94 -2.55
N GLY A 157 -4.30 -7.73 -2.01
CA GLY A 157 -3.30 -7.13 -1.15
C GLY A 157 -3.92 -6.23 -0.09
N LEU A 158 -3.08 -5.62 0.73
CA LEU A 158 -3.52 -4.64 1.72
C LEU A 158 -2.55 -3.48 1.89
N MET A 159 -3.05 -2.43 2.53
CA MET A 159 -2.27 -1.33 3.07
C MET A 159 -2.37 -1.38 4.60
N ALA A 160 -1.23 -1.31 5.27
CA ALA A 160 -1.12 -1.20 6.72
C ALA A 160 -0.16 -0.09 7.11
N VAL A 161 -0.27 0.38 8.36
CA VAL A 161 0.62 1.38 8.93
C VAL A 161 1.12 0.95 10.30
N PHE A 162 2.34 1.38 10.61
CA PHE A 162 3.04 1.07 11.85
C PHE A 162 3.68 2.34 12.42
N GLY A 163 3.70 2.45 13.74
CA GLY A 163 4.47 3.47 14.44
C GLY A 163 5.96 3.12 14.56
N ASP A 164 6.28 1.82 14.60
CA ASP A 164 7.65 1.30 14.67
C ASP A 164 8.07 0.68 13.32
N PRO A 165 9.10 1.23 12.64
CA PRO A 165 9.63 0.66 11.41
C PRO A 165 10.16 -0.78 11.56
N ALA A 166 10.75 -1.15 12.70
CA ALA A 166 11.29 -2.50 12.90
C ALA A 166 10.17 -3.54 12.97
N ALA A 167 9.13 -3.26 13.77
CA ALA A 167 7.92 -4.07 13.83
C ALA A 167 7.23 -4.20 12.46
N ALA A 168 7.25 -3.15 11.64
CA ALA A 168 6.69 -3.19 10.28
C ALA A 168 7.42 -4.20 9.39
N VAL A 169 8.76 -4.21 9.43
CA VAL A 169 9.58 -5.14 8.64
C VAL A 169 9.36 -6.59 9.08
N GLU A 170 9.33 -6.83 10.39
CA GLU A 170 9.06 -8.16 10.96
C GLU A 170 7.66 -8.65 10.60
N ALA A 171 6.65 -7.80 10.77
CA ALA A 171 5.28 -8.10 10.38
C ALA A 171 5.17 -8.44 8.91
N ALA A 172 5.79 -7.67 8.02
CA ALA A 172 5.75 -7.91 6.59
C ALA A 172 6.39 -9.24 6.21
N TYR A 173 7.55 -9.55 6.81
CA TYR A 173 8.26 -10.81 6.55
C TYR A 173 7.47 -12.02 7.07
N GLU A 174 6.98 -11.96 8.30
CA GLU A 174 6.19 -13.04 8.90
C GLU A 174 4.85 -13.22 8.18
N THR A 175 4.25 -12.13 7.68
CA THR A 175 3.03 -12.21 6.86
C THR A 175 3.31 -12.96 5.56
N CYS A 176 4.43 -12.68 4.88
CA CYS A 176 4.83 -13.43 3.68
C CYS A 176 5.00 -14.93 3.99
N GLY A 177 5.62 -15.25 5.13
CA GLY A 177 5.76 -16.62 5.61
C GLY A 177 4.42 -17.31 5.89
N ALA A 178 3.55 -16.66 6.66
CA ALA A 178 2.23 -17.17 7.01
C ALA A 178 1.35 -17.41 5.78
N VAL A 179 1.38 -16.49 4.80
CA VAL A 179 0.66 -16.67 3.54
C VAL A 179 1.22 -17.83 2.73
N SER A 180 2.55 -18.00 2.67
CA SER A 180 3.16 -19.12 1.94
C SER A 180 2.87 -20.51 2.55
N ALA A 181 2.49 -20.55 3.82
CA ALA A 181 2.09 -21.76 4.51
C ALA A 181 0.67 -22.23 4.13
N ILE A 182 -0.18 -21.34 3.60
CA ILE A 182 -1.52 -21.65 3.13
C ILE A 182 -1.42 -22.63 1.96
N ASP A 183 -2.17 -23.72 2.05
CA ASP A 183 -2.30 -24.72 0.99
C ASP A 183 -3.77 -24.85 0.63
N LEU A 184 -4.14 -24.38 -0.56
CA LEU A 184 -5.49 -24.48 -1.07
C LEU A 184 -5.52 -25.41 -2.27
N GLY A 185 -5.73 -26.70 -2.01
CA GLY A 185 -5.81 -27.71 -3.06
C GLY A 185 -4.50 -27.87 -3.86
N GLY A 186 -3.34 -27.75 -3.20
CA GLY A 186 -2.02 -27.82 -3.83
C GLY A 186 -1.50 -26.48 -4.32
N TYR A 187 -2.30 -25.41 -4.27
CA TYR A 187 -1.82 -24.06 -4.56
C TYR A 187 -1.31 -23.37 -3.30
N ARG A 188 -0.08 -22.84 -3.37
CA ARG A 188 0.54 -22.04 -2.30
C ARG A 188 0.74 -20.60 -2.77
N PRO A 189 -0.01 -19.63 -2.23
CA PRO A 189 0.12 -18.24 -2.63
C PRO A 189 1.48 -17.66 -2.21
N ARG A 190 1.99 -16.70 -2.99
CA ARG A 190 3.19 -15.94 -2.64
C ARG A 190 2.83 -14.48 -2.49
N LEU A 191 3.00 -13.95 -1.28
CA LEU A 191 2.85 -12.53 -1.01
C LEU A 191 4.17 -11.80 -1.23
N ARG A 192 4.13 -10.57 -1.69
CA ARG A 192 5.26 -9.64 -1.73
C ARG A 192 4.94 -8.40 -0.91
N ALA A 193 5.95 -7.73 -0.37
CA ALA A 193 5.74 -6.55 0.46
C ALA A 193 6.72 -5.42 0.15
N GLY A 194 6.25 -4.19 0.32
CA GLY A 194 7.04 -2.97 0.19
C GLY A 194 6.75 -1.97 1.31
N LEU A 195 7.81 -1.37 1.85
CA LEU A 195 7.72 -0.48 3.00
C LEU A 195 8.44 0.85 2.76
N HIS A 196 7.84 1.91 3.29
CA HIS A 196 8.44 3.23 3.35
C HIS A 196 8.02 3.97 4.61
N THR A 197 8.96 4.69 5.23
CA THR A 197 8.71 5.55 6.38
C THR A 197 8.73 7.00 5.94
N GLY A 198 7.68 7.74 6.26
CA GLY A 198 7.50 9.13 5.85
C GLY A 198 6.44 9.85 6.66
N HIS A 199 5.94 10.97 6.13
CA HIS A 199 4.97 11.87 6.77
C HIS A 199 3.70 11.99 5.89
N PRO A 200 2.95 10.89 5.69
CA PRO A 200 1.72 10.93 4.91
C PRO A 200 0.66 11.77 5.63
N ARG A 201 -0.27 12.34 4.87
CA ARG A 201 -1.46 13.02 5.43
C ARG A 201 -2.55 12.00 5.74
N LYS A 202 -3.04 12.01 6.97
CA LYS A 202 -4.17 11.19 7.40
C LYS A 202 -5.48 11.95 7.24
N VAL A 203 -6.42 11.37 6.49
CA VAL A 203 -7.77 11.90 6.32
C VAL A 203 -8.75 10.82 6.78
N GLY A 204 -9.41 11.06 7.91
CA GLY A 204 -10.22 10.05 8.58
C GLY A 204 -9.38 8.84 8.99
N ARG A 205 -9.63 7.68 8.37
CA ARG A 205 -8.92 6.42 8.63
C ARG A 205 -7.84 6.09 7.60
N ASP A 206 -7.78 6.84 6.50
CA ASP A 206 -6.95 6.59 5.33
C ASP A 206 -5.75 7.54 5.27
N TYR A 207 -4.78 7.24 4.40
CA TYR A 207 -3.53 7.99 4.24
C TYR A 207 -3.28 8.36 2.77
N PHE A 208 -2.75 9.56 2.59
CA PHE A 208 -2.51 10.15 1.28
C PHE A 208 -1.15 10.84 1.23
N GLY A 209 -0.60 10.94 0.03
CA GLY A 209 0.61 11.71 -0.24
C GLY A 209 1.65 10.90 -0.98
N VAL A 210 2.81 11.53 -1.18
CA VAL A 210 3.93 10.98 -1.93
C VAL A 210 4.46 9.70 -1.25
N ASP A 211 4.50 9.67 0.09
CA ASP A 211 5.01 8.54 0.86
C ASP A 211 4.21 7.25 0.64
N VAL A 212 2.88 7.38 0.51
CA VAL A 212 1.98 6.26 0.19
C VAL A 212 2.29 5.71 -1.20
N ASN A 213 2.49 6.60 -2.18
CA ASN A 213 2.85 6.19 -3.53
C ASN A 213 4.23 5.53 -3.58
N ILE A 214 5.20 6.03 -2.82
CA ILE A 214 6.54 5.42 -2.72
C ILE A 214 6.41 4.00 -2.19
N ALA A 215 5.71 3.79 -1.06
CA ALA A 215 5.53 2.47 -0.47
C ALA A 215 4.90 1.46 -1.44
N ALA A 216 3.85 1.88 -2.15
CA ALA A 216 3.18 1.04 -3.16
C ALA A 216 4.14 0.63 -4.30
N ARG A 217 4.93 1.58 -4.81
CA ARG A 217 5.92 1.31 -5.88
C ARG A 217 7.05 0.39 -5.42
N VAL A 218 7.44 0.48 -4.16
CA VAL A 218 8.41 -0.45 -3.56
C VAL A 218 7.83 -1.86 -3.50
N ALA A 219 6.55 -2.00 -3.14
CA ALA A 219 5.86 -3.30 -3.10
C ALA A 219 5.72 -3.91 -4.50
N ASP A 220 5.36 -3.11 -5.50
CA ASP A 220 5.24 -3.54 -6.90
C ASP A 220 6.55 -4.10 -7.47
N ALA A 221 7.70 -3.64 -6.98
CA ALA A 221 9.01 -4.09 -7.44
C ALA A 221 9.52 -5.35 -6.71
N ALA A 222 8.84 -5.76 -5.62
CA ALA A 222 9.23 -6.94 -4.85
C ALA A 222 8.85 -8.23 -5.60
N ALA A 223 9.71 -9.23 -5.48
CA ALA A 223 9.39 -10.59 -5.90
C ALA A 223 8.51 -11.31 -4.86
N GLY A 224 7.91 -12.45 -5.22
CA GLY A 224 7.13 -13.25 -4.27
C GLY A 224 7.98 -13.72 -3.08
N GLY A 225 7.50 -13.52 -1.87
CA GLY A 225 8.22 -13.77 -0.62
C GLY A 225 9.31 -12.74 -0.31
N GLU A 226 9.47 -11.70 -1.12
CA GLU A 226 10.46 -10.64 -0.87
C GLU A 226 9.80 -9.47 -0.13
N VAL A 227 10.52 -8.96 0.87
CA VAL A 227 10.21 -7.71 1.56
C VAL A 227 11.22 -6.67 1.11
N LEU A 228 10.73 -5.62 0.44
CA LEU A 228 11.53 -4.47 0.06
C LEU A 228 11.26 -3.27 0.97
N VAL A 229 12.31 -2.55 1.33
CA VAL A 229 12.23 -1.33 2.14
C VAL A 229 13.00 -0.20 1.48
N THR A 230 12.54 1.02 1.68
CA THR A 230 13.32 2.23 1.33
C THR A 230 14.48 2.46 2.29
N GLY A 231 15.45 3.27 1.88
CA GLY A 231 16.52 3.76 2.78
C GLY A 231 15.99 4.47 4.02
N ASP A 232 14.84 5.14 3.95
CA ASP A 232 14.23 5.83 5.10
C ASP A 232 13.77 4.86 6.20
N VAL A 233 13.27 3.68 5.82
CA VAL A 233 12.96 2.60 6.79
C VAL A 233 14.27 2.08 7.39
N LEU A 234 15.26 1.80 6.54
CA LEU A 234 16.52 1.21 6.96
C LEU A 234 17.29 2.10 7.93
N ALA A 235 17.22 3.43 7.75
CA ALA A 235 17.83 4.41 8.63
C ALA A 235 17.23 4.46 10.04
N LYS A 236 16.07 3.82 10.25
CA LYS A 236 15.31 3.85 11.51
C LYS A 236 15.21 2.50 12.21
N VAL A 237 15.88 1.49 11.68
CA VAL A 237 15.94 0.16 12.30
C VAL A 237 17.37 -0.18 12.68
N ASP A 238 17.53 -1.00 13.71
CA ASP A 238 18.82 -1.62 13.99
C ASP A 238 19.12 -2.67 12.92
N THR A 239 19.99 -2.33 11.99
CA THR A 239 20.38 -3.20 10.87
C THR A 239 21.07 -4.49 11.32
N ALA A 240 21.57 -4.60 12.56
CA ALA A 240 22.14 -5.85 13.07
C ALA A 240 21.09 -6.98 13.10
N ARG A 241 19.83 -6.62 13.35
CA ARG A 241 18.66 -7.52 13.39
C ARG A 241 18.19 -7.97 12.02
N PHE A 242 18.78 -7.49 10.93
CA PHE A 242 18.34 -7.80 9.58
C PHE A 242 19.50 -8.19 8.65
N THR A 243 19.27 -9.17 7.79
CA THR A 243 20.10 -9.36 6.60
C THR A 243 19.60 -8.41 5.51
N VAL A 244 20.46 -7.51 5.05
CA VAL A 244 20.09 -6.41 4.16
C VAL A 244 20.85 -6.54 2.83
N ARG A 245 20.13 -6.47 1.71
CA ARG A 245 20.72 -6.49 0.37
C ARG A 245 20.19 -5.35 -0.47
N ARG A 246 21.06 -4.42 -0.84
CA ARG A 246 20.70 -3.28 -1.71
C ARG A 246 20.29 -3.75 -3.11
N ARG A 247 19.16 -3.23 -3.62
CA ARG A 247 18.75 -3.36 -5.03
C ARG A 247 19.49 -2.32 -5.86
N ARG A 248 20.47 -2.77 -6.66
CA ARG A 248 21.35 -1.90 -7.47
C ARG A 248 20.63 -1.10 -8.55
N LYS A 249 19.49 -1.59 -9.04
CA LYS A 249 18.67 -0.94 -10.07
C LYS A 249 17.23 -0.93 -9.60
N PHE A 250 16.81 0.16 -8.98
CA PHE A 250 15.41 0.45 -8.73
C PHE A 250 15.06 1.75 -9.47
N ARG A 251 14.09 1.66 -10.38
CA ARG A 251 13.46 2.81 -11.01
C ARG A 251 11.98 2.51 -11.09
N ALA A 252 11.18 3.28 -10.37
CA ALA A 252 9.74 3.22 -10.47
C ALA A 252 9.21 4.57 -10.94
N LYS A 253 8.31 4.55 -11.91
CA LYS A 253 7.64 5.77 -12.40
C LYS A 253 6.88 6.41 -11.23
N GLY A 254 7.21 7.67 -10.91
CA GLY A 254 6.58 8.41 -9.80
C GLY A 254 7.29 8.28 -8.44
N ALA A 255 8.35 7.48 -8.34
CA ALA A 255 9.26 7.50 -7.18
C ALA A 255 10.45 8.45 -7.46
N PRO A 256 11.11 8.99 -6.42
CA PRO A 256 12.36 9.73 -6.57
C PRO A 256 13.41 8.91 -7.33
N GLY A 257 14.14 9.56 -8.25
CA GLY A 257 15.10 8.88 -9.13
C GLY A 257 16.34 8.34 -8.41
N ASP A 258 16.58 8.81 -7.20
CA ASP A 258 17.66 8.45 -6.27
C ASP A 258 17.17 7.55 -5.12
N LEU A 259 15.91 7.08 -5.16
CA LEU A 259 15.37 6.23 -4.09
C LEU A 259 16.14 4.92 -3.99
N GLU A 260 16.79 4.73 -2.84
CA GLU A 260 17.46 3.48 -2.51
C GLU A 260 16.47 2.48 -1.92
N VAL A 261 16.52 1.24 -2.42
CA VAL A 261 15.66 0.14 -2.00
C VAL A 261 16.51 -1.06 -1.62
N PHE A 262 16.10 -1.76 -0.56
CA PHE A 262 16.82 -2.88 0.03
C PHE A 262 15.87 -4.04 0.23
N ALA A 263 16.31 -5.24 -0.12
CA ALA A 263 15.66 -6.46 0.33
C ALA A 263 16.11 -6.75 1.77
N VAL A 264 15.17 -7.07 2.65
CA VAL A 264 15.42 -7.30 4.06
C VAL A 264 14.84 -8.63 4.53
N VAL A 265 15.57 -9.29 5.41
CA VAL A 265 15.16 -10.54 6.08
C VAL A 265 15.51 -10.41 7.56
N PRO A 266 14.55 -10.52 8.50
CA PRO A 266 14.85 -10.56 9.92
C PRO A 266 15.83 -11.68 10.27
N ARG A 267 16.76 -11.39 11.18
CA ARG A 267 17.58 -12.39 11.85
C ARG A 267 16.91 -12.69 13.17
N TYR A 268 16.49 -13.94 13.32
CA TYR A 268 16.14 -14.47 14.62
C TYR A 268 17.40 -15.14 15.16
N ASP A 269 17.89 -14.69 16.31
CA ASP A 269 18.96 -15.41 16.99
C ASP A 269 18.47 -16.84 17.23
N ALA A 270 19.33 -17.83 16.93
CA ALA A 270 19.02 -19.21 17.27
C ALA A 270 18.85 -19.28 18.80
N PRO A 271 17.79 -19.95 19.30
CA PRO A 271 17.56 -20.13 20.73
C PRO A 271 18.70 -20.87 21.42
#